data_AF-A0AAP8KPU0-F1
#
_entry.id   AF-A0AAP8KPU0-F1
#
_cell.length_a   1.000
_cell.length_b   1.000
_cell.length_c   1.000
_cell.angle_alpha   90.00
_cell.angle_beta   90.00
_cell.angle_gamma   90.00
#
_symmetry.space_group_name_H-M   'P 1'
#
loop_
_entity.id
_entity.type
_entity.pdbx_description
1 polymer ?
#
loop_
_entity_poly.entity_id
_entity_poly.type
_entity_poly.pdbx_seq_one_letter_code
_entity_poly.pdbx_strand_id
1 'polypeptide(L)'
;MKKLLELRQQKAALKTQMRSMLDKADTEKRSLNEEEGKKFDELRAQADALEVEITRLEAVADDQRNLPGTSVEGEPVSNDELRHYIMTGDTRSLSTLVQADGGYTVIPELDKEIMRQLQDDSVMRSIATVKTTKTNEYQKLVSVGGTTVNRGT
;
A
#
# COMPACT_ATOMS: atom_id res chain seq x y z
N MET A 1 7.74 -11.62 3.98
CA MET A 1 7.58 -10.56 2.94
C MET A 1 8.49 -10.75 1.72
N LYS A 2 9.82 -10.88 1.87
CA LYS A 2 10.74 -11.13 0.72
C LYS A 2 10.35 -12.36 -0.11
N LYS A 3 10.05 -13.47 0.55
CA LYS A 3 9.54 -14.71 -0.09
C LYS A 3 8.25 -14.50 -0.90
N LEU A 4 7.31 -13.68 -0.42
CA LEU A 4 6.06 -13.40 -1.14
C LEU A 4 6.32 -12.61 -2.44
N LEU A 5 7.23 -11.63 -2.39
CA LEU A 5 7.62 -10.86 -3.57
C LEU A 5 8.33 -11.73 -4.60
N GLU A 6 9.24 -12.60 -4.16
CA GLU A 6 9.92 -13.57 -5.02
C GLU A 6 8.93 -14.51 -5.72
N LEU A 7 7.96 -15.08 -4.98
CA LEU A 7 6.92 -15.95 -5.56
C LEU A 7 6.06 -15.21 -6.59
N ARG A 8 5.69 -13.94 -6.33
CA ARG A 8 4.96 -13.11 -7.29
C ARG A 8 5.78 -12.83 -8.55
N GLN A 9 7.08 -12.57 -8.41
CA GLN A 9 7.99 -12.40 -9.55
C GLN A 9 8.13 -13.68 -10.37
N GLN A 10 8.26 -14.84 -9.73
CA GLN A 10 8.31 -16.13 -10.41
C GLN A 10 7.02 -16.43 -11.18
N LYS A 11 5.84 -16.21 -10.56
CA LYS A 11 4.55 -16.34 -11.23
C LYS A 11 4.44 -15.41 -12.44
N ALA A 12 4.90 -14.16 -12.31
CA ALA A 12 4.90 -13.21 -13.41
C ALA A 12 5.78 -13.70 -14.56
N ALA A 13 7.00 -14.19 -14.27
CA ALA A 13 7.93 -14.73 -15.26
C ALA A 13 7.34 -15.94 -16.02
N LEU A 14 6.68 -16.87 -15.34
CA LEU A 14 6.01 -18.01 -15.97
C LEU A 14 4.85 -17.57 -16.87
N LYS A 15 4.07 -16.55 -16.44
CA LYS A 15 3.02 -15.97 -17.29
C LYS A 15 3.57 -15.28 -18.53
N THR A 16 4.69 -14.58 -18.45
CA THR A 16 5.35 -14.00 -19.63
C THR A 16 5.87 -15.09 -20.58
N GLN A 17 6.42 -16.18 -20.05
CA GLN A 17 6.85 -17.32 -20.87
C GLN A 17 5.67 -17.97 -21.61
N MET A 18 4.56 -18.23 -20.92
CA MET A 18 3.32 -18.74 -21.53
C MET A 18 2.80 -17.80 -22.63
N ARG A 19 2.79 -16.49 -22.37
CA ARG A 19 2.39 -15.48 -23.36
C ARG A 19 3.31 -15.47 -24.57
N SER A 20 4.62 -15.54 -24.36
CA SER A 20 5.59 -15.56 -25.46
C SER A 20 5.46 -16.81 -26.35
N MET A 21 5.02 -17.95 -25.80
CA MET A 21 4.75 -19.15 -26.58
C MET A 21 3.49 -19.00 -27.45
N LEU A 22 2.44 -18.39 -26.90
CA LEU A 22 1.24 -18.05 -27.68
C LEU A 22 1.54 -17.01 -28.77
N ASP A 23 2.28 -15.95 -28.44
CA ASP A 23 2.65 -14.92 -29.40
C ASP A 23 3.47 -15.49 -30.57
N LYS A 24 4.38 -16.45 -30.31
CA LYS A 24 5.13 -17.16 -31.37
C LYS A 24 4.22 -17.98 -32.28
N ALA A 25 3.32 -18.76 -31.69
CA ALA A 25 2.34 -19.56 -32.43
C ALA A 25 1.45 -18.65 -33.33
N ASP A 26 1.02 -17.50 -32.80
CA ASP A 26 0.24 -16.51 -33.54
C ASP A 26 1.05 -15.86 -34.68
N THR A 27 2.33 -15.54 -34.47
CA THR A 27 3.19 -15.00 -35.54
C THR A 27 3.40 -15.99 -36.68
N GLU A 28 3.45 -17.28 -36.38
CA GLU A 28 3.58 -18.37 -37.35
C GLU A 28 2.23 -18.80 -37.95
N LYS A 29 1.11 -18.15 -37.53
CA LYS A 29 -0.28 -18.46 -37.92
C LYS A 29 -0.62 -19.94 -37.73
N ARG A 30 -0.09 -20.56 -36.67
CA ARG A 30 -0.23 -21.99 -36.41
C ARG A 30 -0.71 -22.22 -34.99
N SER A 31 -1.47 -23.29 -34.78
CA SER A 31 -1.77 -23.77 -33.44
C SER A 31 -0.52 -24.35 -32.78
N LEU A 32 -0.48 -24.32 -31.45
CA LEU A 32 0.57 -24.97 -30.66
C LEU A 32 0.73 -26.44 -31.07
N ASN A 33 1.97 -26.90 -31.20
CA ASN A 33 2.26 -28.32 -31.38
C ASN A 33 1.95 -29.12 -30.12
N GLU A 34 1.84 -30.45 -30.23
CA GLU A 34 1.66 -31.34 -29.07
C GLU A 34 2.74 -31.17 -27.99
N GLU A 35 3.99 -30.93 -28.38
CA GLU A 35 5.10 -30.67 -27.43
C GLU A 35 4.99 -29.30 -26.75
N GLU A 36 4.51 -28.28 -27.47
CA GLU A 36 4.34 -26.93 -26.94
C GLU A 36 3.10 -26.84 -26.05
N GLY A 37 2.04 -27.58 -26.41
CA GLY A 37 0.85 -27.77 -25.58
C GLY A 37 1.19 -28.40 -24.23
N LYS A 38 1.96 -29.51 -24.22
CA LYS A 38 2.43 -30.13 -22.97
C LYS A 38 3.21 -29.16 -22.09
N LYS A 39 4.15 -28.40 -22.68
CA LYS A 39 4.94 -27.39 -21.95
C LYS A 39 4.06 -26.25 -21.41
N PHE A 40 3.06 -25.83 -22.19
CA PHE A 40 2.11 -24.80 -21.75
C PHE A 40 1.29 -25.28 -20.55
N ASP A 41 0.77 -26.51 -20.60
CA ASP A 41 0.00 -27.11 -19.52
C ASP A 41 0.85 -27.31 -18.25
N GLU A 42 2.12 -27.69 -18.38
CA GLU A 42 3.06 -27.78 -17.27
C GLU A 42 3.32 -26.40 -16.62
N LEU A 43 3.58 -25.37 -17.43
CA LEU A 43 3.78 -24.00 -16.94
C LEU A 43 2.51 -23.43 -16.29
N ARG A 44 1.33 -23.78 -16.83
CA ARG A 44 0.03 -23.42 -16.26
C ARG A 44 -0.13 -24.05 -14.88
N ALA A 45 0.17 -25.35 -14.74
CA ALA A 45 0.09 -26.06 -13.47
C ALA A 45 1.06 -25.48 -12.43
N GLN A 46 2.29 -25.13 -12.83
CA GLN A 46 3.25 -24.47 -11.94
C GLN A 46 2.77 -23.08 -11.51
N ALA A 47 2.20 -22.29 -12.42
CA ALA A 47 1.66 -20.97 -12.10
C ALA A 47 0.47 -21.05 -11.12
N ASP A 48 -0.40 -22.05 -11.27
CA ASP A 48 -1.53 -22.28 -10.38
C ASP A 48 -1.07 -22.75 -8.99
N ALA A 49 -0.05 -23.62 -8.92
CA ALA A 49 0.55 -24.02 -7.65
C ALA A 49 1.15 -22.82 -6.87
N LEU A 50 1.88 -21.94 -7.58
CA LEU A 50 2.44 -20.71 -6.99
C LEU A 50 1.33 -19.75 -6.54
N GLU A 51 0.22 -19.65 -7.28
CA GLU A 51 -0.93 -18.84 -6.89
C GLU A 51 -1.56 -19.30 -5.57
N VAL A 52 -1.67 -20.61 -5.37
CA VAL A 52 -2.16 -21.18 -4.10
C VAL A 52 -1.19 -20.89 -2.95
N GLU A 53 0.13 -20.93 -3.16
CA GLU A 53 1.09 -20.56 -2.11
C GLU A 53 1.05 -19.06 -1.78
N ILE A 54 0.95 -18.21 -2.81
CA ILE A 54 0.85 -16.75 -2.68
C ILE A 54 -0.40 -16.37 -1.87
N THR A 55 -1.57 -16.89 -2.21
CA THR A 55 -2.83 -16.57 -1.51
C THR A 55 -2.80 -16.94 -0.03
N ARG A 56 -2.20 -18.08 0.33
CA ARG A 56 -2.01 -18.47 1.75
C ARG A 56 -1.07 -17.52 2.48
N LEU A 57 0.04 -17.14 1.86
CA LEU A 57 1.00 -16.21 2.46
C LEU A 57 0.44 -14.79 2.56
N GLU A 58 -0.39 -14.37 1.60
CA GLU A 58 -1.11 -13.10 1.63
C GLU A 58 -2.12 -13.07 2.77
N ALA A 59 -2.93 -14.12 2.94
CA ALA A 59 -3.87 -14.22 4.05
C ALA A 59 -3.16 -14.07 5.41
N VAL A 60 -2.05 -14.80 5.62
CA VAL A 60 -1.26 -14.68 6.85
C VAL A 60 -0.66 -13.28 7.02
N ALA A 61 -0.19 -12.66 5.95
CA ALA A 61 0.37 -11.30 6.00
C ALA A 61 -0.72 -10.24 6.25
N ASP A 62 -1.92 -10.42 5.72
CA ASP A 62 -3.07 -9.55 5.94
C ASP A 62 -3.60 -9.69 7.37
N ASP A 63 -3.68 -10.91 7.90
CA ASP A 63 -4.04 -11.16 9.29
C ASP A 63 -3.03 -10.53 10.27
N GLN A 64 -1.73 -10.60 9.94
CA GLN A 64 -0.68 -9.92 10.71
C GLN A 64 -0.78 -8.40 10.65
N ARG A 65 -1.19 -7.83 9.50
CA ARG A 65 -1.42 -6.39 9.35
C ARG A 65 -2.68 -5.91 10.05
N ASN A 66 -3.71 -6.74 10.11
CA ASN A 66 -4.99 -6.43 10.75
C ASN A 66 -4.95 -6.64 12.27
N LEU A 67 -3.87 -7.21 12.80
CA LEU A 67 -3.69 -7.34 14.24
C LEU A 67 -3.45 -5.95 14.86
N PRO A 68 -4.17 -5.56 15.92
CA PRO A 68 -3.92 -4.29 16.58
C PRO A 68 -2.48 -4.25 17.09
N GLY A 69 -1.75 -3.20 16.71
CA GLY A 69 -0.36 -3.02 17.13
C GLY A 69 -0.26 -3.03 18.66
N THR A 70 0.58 -3.91 19.21
CA THR A 70 0.91 -3.85 20.63
C THR A 70 1.80 -2.63 20.85
N SER A 71 1.34 -1.67 21.67
CA SER A 71 2.14 -0.50 22.02
C SER A 71 3.39 -0.96 22.77
N VAL A 72 4.57 -0.71 22.21
CA VAL A 72 5.84 -0.90 22.92
C VAL A 72 6.26 0.46 23.46
N GLU A 73 6.29 0.60 24.78
CA GLU A 73 6.95 1.75 25.42
C GLU A 73 8.46 1.66 25.13
N GLY A 74 8.96 2.52 24.23
CA GLY A 74 10.38 2.55 23.83
C GLY A 74 10.83 3.93 23.39
N GLU A 75 12.13 4.22 23.57
CA GLU A 75 12.76 5.51 23.29
C GLU A 75 12.63 5.98 21.82
N PRO A 76 12.60 7.31 21.58
CA PRO A 76 12.41 7.88 20.25
C PRO A 76 13.61 7.65 19.31
N VAL A 77 13.31 7.51 18.01
CA VAL A 77 14.25 7.21 16.92
C VAL A 77 15.27 8.34 16.69
N SER A 78 16.54 7.98 16.43
CA SER A 78 17.65 8.91 16.19
C SER A 78 17.63 9.54 14.78
N ASN A 79 18.18 10.75 14.65
CA ASN A 79 18.20 11.53 13.39
C ASN A 79 19.00 10.86 12.27
N ASP A 80 20.03 10.09 12.60
CA ASP A 80 20.89 9.43 11.62
C ASP A 80 20.17 8.29 10.88
N GLU A 81 19.29 7.56 11.58
CA GLU A 81 18.47 6.50 11.00
C GLU A 81 17.45 7.06 9.99
N LEU A 82 16.88 8.23 10.30
CA LEU A 82 15.97 8.95 9.40
C LEU A 82 16.67 9.44 8.12
N ARG A 83 17.90 9.92 8.23
CA ARG A 83 18.66 10.40 7.05
C ARG A 83 19.00 9.26 6.10
N HIS A 84 19.39 8.11 6.64
CA HIS A 84 19.72 6.95 5.83
C HIS A 84 18.53 6.42 5.03
N TYR A 85 17.33 6.41 5.63
CA TYR A 85 16.09 6.01 4.94
C TYR A 85 15.76 6.93 3.75
N ILE A 86 15.91 8.25 3.93
CA ILE A 86 15.61 9.24 2.88
C ILE A 86 16.59 9.14 1.71
N MET A 87 17.87 8.86 1.99
CA MET A 87 18.92 8.86 0.97
C MET A 87 18.95 7.58 0.14
N THR A 88 18.76 6.42 0.76
CA THR A 88 19.04 5.13 0.12
C THR A 88 17.77 4.36 -0.25
N GLY A 89 16.62 4.69 0.36
CA GLY A 89 15.35 3.98 0.16
C GLY A 89 15.40 2.49 0.53
N ASP A 90 16.50 2.03 1.13
CA ASP A 90 16.75 0.63 1.42
C ASP A 90 16.11 0.26 2.77
N THR A 91 15.12 -0.63 2.71
CA THR A 91 14.26 -1.06 3.83
C THR A 91 14.80 -2.34 4.48
N ARG A 92 16.12 -2.45 4.58
CA ARG A 92 16.80 -3.70 4.93
C ARG A 92 16.61 -4.19 6.37
N SER A 93 15.75 -3.53 7.12
CA SER A 93 15.44 -3.76 8.52
C SER A 93 13.94 -3.84 8.85
N LEU A 94 13.08 -4.16 7.87
CA LEU A 94 11.70 -4.54 8.16
C LEU A 94 11.61 -5.99 8.67
N SER A 95 12.32 -6.31 9.76
CA SER A 95 12.14 -7.52 10.55
C SER A 95 11.22 -7.19 11.72
N THR A 96 9.97 -7.66 11.66
CA THR A 96 8.96 -7.45 12.71
C THR A 96 9.22 -8.27 13.99
N LEU A 97 10.34 -8.99 14.08
CA LEU A 97 10.63 -9.92 15.18
C LEU A 97 11.94 -9.64 15.93
N VAL A 98 12.81 -8.74 15.46
CA VAL A 98 14.11 -8.49 16.12
C VAL A 98 14.39 -7.00 16.22
N GLN A 99 14.43 -6.54 17.47
CA GLN A 99 14.59 -5.16 17.93
C GLN A 99 15.91 -4.48 17.54
N ALA A 100 16.91 -5.24 17.08
CA ALA A 100 18.30 -4.79 17.00
C ALA A 100 18.68 -4.05 15.70
N ASP A 101 17.85 -4.04 14.66
CA ASP A 101 18.26 -3.57 13.34
C ASP A 101 17.40 -2.44 12.76
N GLY A 102 16.60 -1.73 13.57
CA GLY A 102 16.06 -0.41 13.24
C GLY A 102 15.01 -0.33 12.12
N GLY A 103 13.71 -0.24 12.46
CA GLY A 103 12.72 0.16 11.47
C GLY A 103 11.26 0.11 11.92
N TYR A 104 10.78 1.18 12.56
CA TYR A 104 9.35 1.46 12.67
C TYR A 104 9.05 2.80 11.98
N THR A 105 8.77 2.77 10.69
CA THR A 105 8.02 3.87 10.05
C THR A 105 6.55 3.69 10.42
N VAL A 106 6.16 4.14 11.63
CA VAL A 106 4.74 4.30 11.96
C VAL A 106 4.20 5.43 11.09
N ILE A 107 3.54 5.02 10.00
CA ILE A 107 2.72 5.86 9.13
C ILE A 107 1.52 6.40 9.97
N PRO A 108 0.96 7.58 9.66
CA PRO A 108 -0.12 8.33 10.37
C PRO A 108 -1.43 7.61 10.78
N GLU A 109 -1.42 6.30 10.96
CA GLU A 109 -2.57 5.47 11.33
C GLU A 109 -3.16 5.83 12.69
N LEU A 110 -2.32 6.13 13.69
CA LEU A 110 -2.81 6.51 15.02
C LEU A 110 -3.54 7.88 14.99
N ASP A 111 -3.02 8.85 14.24
CA ASP A 111 -3.70 10.14 14.02
C ASP A 111 -5.03 9.94 13.25
N LYS A 112 -5.03 9.08 12.23
CA LYS A 112 -6.27 8.75 11.49
C LYS A 112 -7.31 8.05 12.36
N GLU A 113 -6.90 7.16 13.26
CA GLU A 113 -7.79 6.45 14.17
C GLU A 113 -8.37 7.39 15.22
N ILE A 114 -7.55 8.25 15.83
CA ILE A 114 -8.01 9.31 16.73
C ILE A 114 -9.01 10.23 16.01
N MET A 115 -8.71 10.62 14.77
CA MET A 115 -9.59 11.48 13.97
C MET A 115 -10.91 10.80 13.60
N ARG A 116 -10.91 9.48 13.38
CA ARG A 116 -12.10 8.65 13.15
C ARG A 116 -12.95 8.58 14.41
N GLN A 117 -12.37 8.20 15.54
CA GLN A 117 -13.09 8.10 16.82
C GLN A 117 -13.65 9.46 17.27
N LEU A 118 -12.89 10.54 17.11
CA LEU A 118 -13.36 11.90 17.42
C LEU A 118 -14.53 12.35 16.54
N GLN A 119 -14.67 11.80 15.33
CA GLN A 119 -15.80 12.11 14.47
C GLN A 119 -17.07 11.37 14.89
N ASP A 120 -16.93 10.17 15.42
CA ASP A 120 -18.04 9.34 15.91
C ASP A 120 -18.56 9.82 17.28
N ASP A 121 -17.64 10.21 18.18
CA ASP A 121 -17.99 10.62 19.55
C ASP A 121 -18.47 12.09 19.64
N SER A 122 -18.09 12.94 18.68
CA SER A 122 -18.43 14.38 18.70
C SER A 122 -19.47 14.76 17.65
N VAL A 123 -20.70 14.99 18.11
CA VAL A 123 -21.81 15.46 17.25
C VAL A 123 -21.46 16.74 16.48
N MET A 124 -20.73 17.67 17.12
CA MET A 124 -20.30 18.91 16.45
C MET A 124 -19.32 18.65 15.31
N ARG A 125 -18.46 17.65 15.44
CA ARG A 125 -17.48 17.28 14.41
C ARG A 125 -18.12 16.57 13.21
N SER A 126 -19.24 15.89 13.43
CA SER A 126 -20.03 15.25 12.36
C SER A 126 -20.76 16.27 11.45
N ILE A 127 -21.12 17.44 12.00
CA ILE A 127 -21.92 18.47 11.30
C ILE A 127 -21.03 19.57 10.70
N ALA A 128 -19.82 19.77 11.23
CA ALA A 128 -18.91 20.84 10.82
C ALA A 128 -17.85 20.38 9.79
N THR A 129 -17.39 21.31 8.95
CA THR A 129 -16.28 21.05 8.01
C THR A 129 -14.93 21.10 8.74
N VAL A 130 -14.35 19.93 9.01
CA VAL A 130 -13.02 19.80 9.63
C VAL A 130 -11.92 20.27 8.66
N LYS A 131 -10.99 21.11 9.15
CA LYS A 131 -9.81 21.55 8.41
C LYS A 131 -8.56 21.27 9.24
N THR A 132 -7.61 20.53 8.67
CA THR A 132 -6.30 20.29 9.29
C THR A 132 -5.38 21.48 9.03
N THR A 133 -4.92 22.14 10.08
CA THR A 133 -4.02 23.30 10.00
C THR A 133 -2.68 22.97 10.63
N LYS A 134 -1.59 23.29 9.91
CA LYS A 134 -0.21 23.12 10.39
C LYS A 134 0.34 24.36 11.09
N THR A 135 -0.47 25.42 11.18
CA THR A 135 -0.15 26.72 11.74
C THR A 135 -1.05 27.00 12.94
N ASN A 136 -0.59 27.85 13.86
CA ASN A 136 -1.32 28.18 15.09
C ASN A 136 -2.64 28.93 14.84
N GLU A 137 -2.76 29.62 13.71
CA GLU A 137 -3.94 30.41 13.37
C GLU A 137 -4.55 29.99 12.03
N TYR A 138 -5.89 30.03 11.95
CA TYR A 138 -6.69 29.82 10.75
C TYR A 138 -7.71 30.95 10.60
N GLN A 139 -7.60 31.71 9.51
CA GLN A 139 -8.53 32.79 9.19
C GLN A 139 -9.30 32.43 7.91
N LYS A 140 -10.64 32.48 7.98
CA LYS A 140 -11.50 32.32 6.82
C LYS A 140 -12.12 33.67 6.46
N LEU A 141 -11.75 34.20 5.30
CA LEU A 141 -12.38 35.40 4.77
C LEU A 141 -13.83 35.09 4.37
N VAL A 142 -14.77 35.88 4.89
CA VAL A 142 -16.19 35.81 4.55
C VAL A 142 -16.66 37.18 4.07
N SER A 143 -17.39 37.21 2.96
CA SER A 143 -18.02 38.44 2.48
C SER A 143 -19.31 38.68 3.27
N VAL A 144 -19.42 39.86 3.90
CA VAL A 144 -20.55 40.23 4.78
C VAL A 144 -21.63 41.04 4.05
N GLY A 145 -21.51 41.26 2.74
CA GLY A 145 -22.50 41.98 1.93
C GLY A 145 -21.96 42.32 0.55
N GLY A 146 -22.78 42.11 -0.49
CA GLY A 146 -22.45 42.48 -1.86
C GLY A 146 -22.64 43.98 -2.12
N THR A 147 -22.08 44.48 -3.22
CA THR A 147 -22.24 45.87 -3.65
C THR A 147 -23.70 46.17 -4.03
N THR A 148 -24.39 46.96 -3.21
CA THR A 148 -25.71 47.49 -3.58
C THR A 148 -25.54 48.68 -4.52
N VAL A 149 -25.91 48.52 -5.79
CA VAL A 149 -25.99 49.64 -6.74
C VAL A 149 -27.29 50.40 -6.49
N ASN A 150 -27.21 51.56 -5.84
CA ASN A 150 -28.33 52.49 -5.79
C ASN A 150 -28.55 53.05 -7.20
N ARG A 151 -29.62 52.61 -7.87
CA ARG A 151 -30.10 53.28 -9.10
C ARG A 151 -30.65 54.64 -8.67
N GLY A 152 -29.95 55.70 -9.07
CA GLY A 152 -30.39 57.09 -8.84
C GLY A 152 -31.80 57.31 -9.40
N THR A 153 -32.63 57.97 -8.60
CA THR A 153 -33.95 58.50 -8.98
C THR A 153 -33.85 59.56 -10.05
#